data_AF-A0AAE6CB20-F1
#
_entry.id   AF-A0AAE6CB20-F1
#
_cell.length_a   1.000
_cell.length_b   1.000
_cell.length_c   1.000
_cell.angle_alpha   90.00
_cell.angle_beta   90.00
_cell.angle_gamma   90.00
#
_symmetry.space_group_name_H-M   'P 1'
#
loop_
_entity.id
_entity.type
_entity.pdbx_description
1 polymer ?
#
loop_
_entity_poly.entity_id
_entity_poly.type
_entity_poly.pdbx_seq_one_letter_code
_entity_poly.pdbx_strand_id
1 'polypeptide(L)'
;MKLTTSASLAATMLVAGAAHVAAANGAGPAPSKISGSTALALAGVIAPLSPTLSGAEKKAVAMLFAANADIPYKKPVVVTADKIVCRTGNVDITSRNCEVTFGKKVRTVNGPTANEIFATQALAGIPPDGAAGSNFESLSKLSCTIDPNAIRRKDGSGADCTFQPAN
;
A
#
# COMPACT_ATOMS: atom_id res chain seq x y z
N MET A 1 62.53 45.05 -16.22
CA MET A 1 61.24 45.33 -16.90
C MET A 1 60.43 44.03 -16.93
N LYS A 2 59.43 43.86 -16.03
CA LYS A 2 58.52 42.68 -15.89
C LYS A 2 59.19 41.31 -15.63
N LEU A 3 58.58 40.31 -14.99
CA LEU A 3 57.64 40.29 -13.84
C LEU A 3 57.80 38.91 -13.16
N THR A 4 57.52 38.79 -11.86
CA THR A 4 57.67 37.57 -11.03
C THR A 4 56.51 36.57 -11.14
N THR A 5 56.79 35.28 -10.86
CA THR A 5 55.81 34.20 -10.58
C THR A 5 56.56 33.19 -9.69
N SER A 6 56.25 33.00 -8.39
CA SER A 6 55.13 32.22 -7.78
C SER A 6 55.12 30.73 -8.19
N ALA A 7 54.73 29.71 -7.40
CA ALA A 7 54.53 29.46 -5.95
C ALA A 7 54.29 27.91 -5.81
N SER A 8 54.17 27.21 -4.67
CA SER A 8 54.17 27.50 -3.22
C SER A 8 54.52 26.21 -2.43
N LEU A 9 54.45 26.20 -1.09
CA LEU A 9 54.49 24.97 -0.27
C LEU A 9 53.10 24.30 -0.14
N ALA A 10 53.06 22.98 0.01
CA ALA A 10 51.95 22.24 0.62
C ALA A 10 52.46 21.01 1.39
N ALA A 11 52.06 20.88 2.66
CA ALA A 11 52.51 19.81 3.55
C ALA A 11 51.60 18.57 3.46
N THR A 12 52.20 17.37 3.58
CA THR A 12 51.50 16.09 3.56
C THR A 12 51.02 15.70 4.96
N MET A 13 49.73 15.44 5.14
CA MET A 13 49.20 14.73 6.32
C MET A 13 48.58 13.40 5.88
N LEU A 14 49.03 12.32 6.52
CA LEU A 14 48.46 10.98 6.42
C LEU A 14 47.32 10.83 7.43
N VAL A 15 46.18 10.31 7.00
CA VAL A 15 45.13 9.79 7.89
C VAL A 15 44.74 8.40 7.41
N ALA A 16 45.01 7.39 8.24
CA ALA A 16 44.55 6.02 8.01
C ALA A 16 43.12 5.87 8.58
N GLY A 17 42.16 5.51 7.72
CA GLY A 17 40.79 5.20 8.12
C GLY A 17 40.45 3.74 7.80
N ALA A 18 40.14 2.94 8.82
CA ALA A 18 39.72 1.56 8.63
C ALA A 18 38.29 1.51 8.07
N ALA A 19 38.13 0.98 6.86
CA ALA A 19 36.81 0.82 6.24
C ALA A 19 36.09 -0.40 6.81
N HIS A 20 35.16 -0.18 7.74
CA HIS A 20 34.20 -1.21 8.13
C HIS A 20 33.22 -1.47 6.98
N VAL A 21 33.45 -2.54 6.23
CA VAL A 21 32.56 -2.99 5.16
C VAL A 21 31.32 -3.61 5.79
N ALA A 22 30.30 -2.79 6.06
CA ALA A 22 29.00 -3.27 6.50
C ALA A 22 28.35 -4.04 5.35
N ALA A 23 28.26 -5.37 5.50
CA ALA A 23 27.58 -6.22 4.54
C ALA A 23 26.08 -5.86 4.50
N ALA A 24 25.66 -5.21 3.42
CA ALA A 24 24.26 -4.90 3.18
C ALA A 24 23.50 -6.18 2.80
N ASN A 25 23.09 -6.96 3.81
CA ASN A 25 22.08 -8.00 3.62
C ASN A 25 20.82 -7.34 3.04
N GLY A 26 20.39 -7.81 1.87
CA GLY A 26 19.23 -7.28 1.16
C GLY A 26 17.92 -7.53 1.90
N ALA A 27 17.63 -6.70 2.90
CA ALA A 27 16.30 -6.57 3.46
C ALA A 27 15.38 -5.92 2.42
N GLY A 28 14.43 -6.69 1.88
CA GLY A 28 13.33 -6.12 1.09
C GLY A 28 12.52 -5.12 1.92
N PRO A 29 11.70 -4.26 1.29
CA PRO A 29 10.92 -3.25 2.00
C PRO A 29 10.07 -3.91 3.09
N ALA A 30 10.17 -3.36 4.30
CA ALA A 30 9.38 -3.80 5.44
C ALA A 30 7.88 -3.66 5.12
N PRO A 31 7.03 -4.60 5.58
CA PRO A 31 5.59 -4.50 5.34
C PRO A 31 5.03 -3.24 6.01
N SER A 32 4.35 -2.41 5.22
CA SER A 32 3.56 -1.29 5.71
C SER A 32 2.36 -1.80 6.50
N LYS A 33 1.99 -1.07 7.56
CA LYS A 33 0.83 -1.35 8.39
C LYS A 33 -0.05 -0.11 8.51
N ILE A 34 -1.35 -0.31 8.36
CA ILE A 34 -2.41 0.67 8.66
C ILE A 34 -3.43 0.05 9.61
N SER A 35 -4.18 0.88 10.32
CA SER A 35 -5.24 0.43 11.25
C SER A 35 -6.42 1.40 11.28
N GLY A 36 -7.53 0.98 11.89
CA GLY A 36 -8.73 1.79 12.07
C GLY A 36 -9.48 2.06 10.76
N SER A 37 -9.99 3.29 10.59
CA SER A 37 -10.87 3.66 9.47
C SER A 37 -10.25 3.40 8.09
N THR A 38 -8.98 3.74 7.88
CA THR A 38 -8.28 3.51 6.60
C THR A 38 -8.13 2.01 6.30
N ALA A 39 -7.83 1.19 7.32
CA ALA A 39 -7.76 -0.26 7.16
C ALA A 39 -9.13 -0.86 6.82
N LEU A 40 -10.19 -0.39 7.49
CA LEU A 40 -11.56 -0.80 7.18
C LEU A 40 -11.99 -0.39 5.77
N ALA A 41 -11.60 0.80 5.30
CA ALA A 41 -11.90 1.27 3.95
C ALA A 41 -11.21 0.42 2.87
N LEU A 42 -9.90 0.16 3.01
CA LEU A 42 -9.14 -0.69 2.09
C LEU A 42 -9.67 -2.14 2.08
N ALA A 43 -10.00 -2.70 3.25
CA ALA A 43 -10.66 -4.01 3.32
C ALA A 43 -12.07 -3.99 2.71
N GLY A 44 -12.81 -2.90 2.90
CA GLY A 44 -14.18 -2.67 2.42
C GLY A 44 -14.31 -2.76 0.90
N VAL A 45 -13.40 -2.12 0.16
CA VAL A 45 -13.41 -2.11 -1.31
C VAL A 45 -12.88 -3.41 -1.92
N ILE A 46 -12.03 -4.18 -1.21
CA ILE A 46 -11.45 -5.43 -1.71
C ILE A 46 -12.30 -6.67 -1.37
N ALA A 47 -12.99 -6.69 -0.22
CA ALA A 47 -13.79 -7.83 0.21
C ALA A 47 -14.84 -8.32 -0.84
N PRO A 48 -15.58 -7.44 -1.55
CA PRO A 48 -16.51 -7.87 -2.61
C PRO A 48 -15.84 -8.68 -3.72
N LEU A 49 -14.59 -8.33 -4.08
CA LEU A 49 -13.83 -8.93 -5.17
C LEU A 49 -13.21 -10.28 -4.79
N SER A 50 -12.94 -10.51 -3.50
CA SER A 50 -12.27 -11.73 -3.00
C SER A 50 -13.00 -13.02 -3.40
N PRO A 51 -12.32 -14.03 -3.97
CA PRO A 51 -12.90 -15.35 -4.20
C PRO A 51 -12.80 -16.27 -2.97
N THR A 52 -12.07 -15.88 -1.91
CA THR A 52 -11.86 -16.70 -0.70
C THR A 52 -12.87 -16.38 0.41
N LEU A 53 -13.44 -15.17 0.43
CA LEU A 53 -14.49 -14.80 1.38
C LEU A 53 -15.84 -15.40 1.00
N SER A 54 -16.51 -16.01 1.99
CA SER A 54 -17.90 -16.43 1.91
C SER A 54 -18.85 -15.23 1.75
N GLY A 55 -20.07 -15.49 1.29
CA GLY A 55 -21.11 -14.44 1.18
C GLY A 55 -21.44 -13.78 2.52
N ALA A 56 -21.33 -14.50 3.64
CA ALA A 56 -21.54 -13.96 4.97
C ALA A 56 -20.42 -12.98 5.39
N GLU A 57 -19.16 -13.32 5.11
CA GLU A 57 -18.01 -12.46 5.39
C GLU A 57 -18.03 -11.19 4.54
N LYS A 58 -18.33 -11.32 3.24
CA LYS A 58 -18.50 -10.16 2.34
C LYS A 58 -19.60 -9.22 2.83
N LYS A 59 -20.75 -9.79 3.22
CA LYS A 59 -21.87 -9.02 3.78
C LYS A 59 -21.49 -8.34 5.09
N ALA A 60 -20.75 -9.02 5.97
CA ALA A 60 -20.27 -8.46 7.23
C ALA A 60 -19.37 -7.24 7.01
N VAL A 61 -18.34 -7.36 6.16
CA VAL A 61 -17.44 -6.25 5.84
C VAL A 61 -18.19 -5.10 5.16
N ALA A 62 -19.10 -5.39 4.22
CA ALA A 62 -19.90 -4.37 3.56
C ALA A 62 -20.83 -3.62 4.55
N MET A 63 -21.45 -4.32 5.50
CA MET A 63 -22.27 -3.68 6.54
C MET A 63 -21.45 -2.77 7.45
N LEU A 64 -20.27 -3.22 7.90
CA LEU A 64 -19.35 -2.44 8.74
C LEU A 64 -18.86 -1.18 8.01
N PHE A 65 -18.49 -1.31 6.73
CA PHE A 65 -18.07 -0.18 5.90
C PHE A 65 -19.22 0.80 5.62
N ALA A 66 -20.45 0.31 5.49
CA ALA A 66 -21.68 1.12 5.40
C ALA A 66 -22.17 1.67 6.78
N ALA A 67 -21.24 1.94 7.70
CA ALA A 67 -21.48 2.49 9.05
C ALA A 67 -22.36 1.66 10.01
N ASN A 68 -22.62 0.38 9.72
CA ASN A 68 -23.37 -0.50 10.63
C ASN A 68 -22.40 -1.27 11.53
N ALA A 69 -22.14 -0.74 12.73
CA ALA A 69 -21.24 -1.37 13.71
C ALA A 69 -21.89 -2.51 14.51
N ASP A 70 -23.22 -2.61 14.53
CA ASP A 70 -23.94 -3.73 15.15
C ASP A 70 -24.42 -4.70 14.07
N ILE A 71 -23.68 -5.80 13.89
CA ILE A 71 -23.95 -6.82 12.87
C ILE A 71 -24.03 -8.21 13.50
N PRO A 72 -24.80 -9.14 12.91
CA PRO A 72 -24.93 -10.50 13.44
C PRO A 72 -23.65 -11.35 13.29
N TYR A 73 -22.72 -10.97 12.41
CA TYR A 73 -21.47 -11.68 12.20
C TYR A 73 -20.44 -11.29 13.26
N LYS A 74 -19.98 -12.26 14.06
CA LYS A 74 -19.14 -12.02 15.26
C LYS A 74 -17.70 -12.56 15.15
N LYS A 75 -17.33 -13.23 14.06
CA LYS A 75 -15.97 -13.76 13.88
C LYS A 75 -15.08 -12.71 13.20
N PRO A 76 -13.75 -12.73 13.41
CA PRO A 76 -12.85 -11.97 12.57
C PRO A 76 -12.94 -12.40 11.11
N VAL A 77 -12.80 -11.45 10.18
CA VAL A 77 -12.74 -11.67 8.73
C VAL A 77 -11.35 -11.28 8.24
N VAL A 78 -10.71 -12.15 7.44
CA VAL A 78 -9.39 -11.87 6.86
C VAL A 78 -9.54 -11.60 5.37
N VAL A 79 -9.48 -10.32 4.99
CA VAL A 79 -9.52 -9.88 3.58
C VAL A 79 -8.11 -9.88 3.01
N THR A 80 -7.86 -10.68 1.98
CA THR A 80 -6.53 -10.82 1.36
C THR A 80 -6.53 -10.56 -0.14
N ALA A 81 -5.43 -10.03 -0.67
CA ALA A 81 -5.14 -9.97 -2.10
C ALA A 81 -3.62 -10.08 -2.34
N ASP A 82 -3.19 -10.85 -3.34
CA ASP A 82 -1.76 -11.10 -3.56
C ASP A 82 -1.05 -9.91 -4.19
N LYS A 83 -1.74 -9.23 -5.11
CA LYS A 83 -1.31 -8.00 -5.76
C LYS A 83 -2.52 -7.15 -6.12
N ILE A 84 -2.38 -5.84 -5.98
CA ILE A 84 -3.30 -4.86 -6.56
C ILE A 84 -2.48 -3.90 -7.38
N VAL A 85 -2.89 -3.63 -8.61
CA VAL A 85 -2.32 -2.58 -9.47
C VAL A 85 -3.46 -1.74 -9.99
N CYS A 86 -3.53 -0.49 -9.58
CA CYS A 86 -4.45 0.49 -10.13
C CYS A 86 -3.70 1.44 -11.07
N ARG A 87 -4.34 1.81 -12.18
CA ARG A 87 -3.81 2.74 -13.18
C ARG A 87 -4.82 3.85 -13.44
N THR A 88 -4.31 5.08 -13.47
CA THR A 88 -4.98 6.24 -14.05
C THR A 88 -4.15 6.80 -15.22
N GLY A 89 -4.80 7.30 -16.27
CA GLY A 89 -4.12 7.92 -17.42
C GLY A 89 -4.08 9.43 -17.33
N ASN A 90 -2.91 10.03 -17.61
CA ASN A 90 -2.77 11.49 -17.78
C ASN A 90 -2.96 11.93 -19.25
N VAL A 91 -2.85 10.99 -20.20
CA VAL A 91 -3.12 11.21 -21.64
C VAL A 91 -4.51 10.70 -21.99
N ASP A 92 -4.78 9.42 -21.79
CA ASP A 92 -6.14 8.87 -21.80
C ASP A 92 -6.76 9.05 -20.40
N ILE A 93 -7.39 10.21 -20.18
CA ILE A 93 -8.09 10.54 -18.94
C ILE A 93 -9.34 9.68 -18.67
N THR A 94 -9.75 8.84 -19.62
CA THR A 94 -10.83 7.84 -19.41
C THR A 94 -10.29 6.53 -18.81
N SER A 95 -8.97 6.32 -18.89
CA SER A 95 -8.29 5.14 -18.35
C SER A 95 -8.29 5.17 -16.83
N ARG A 96 -9.18 4.38 -16.21
CA ARG A 96 -9.21 4.14 -14.76
C ARG A 96 -9.64 2.71 -14.47
N ASN A 97 -8.65 1.88 -14.15
CA ASN A 97 -8.82 0.46 -13.86
C ASN A 97 -7.96 0.00 -12.68
N CYS A 98 -8.34 -1.13 -12.09
CA CYS A 98 -7.50 -1.86 -11.14
C CYS A 98 -7.53 -3.36 -11.45
N GLU A 99 -6.37 -4.00 -11.39
CA GLU A 99 -6.20 -5.45 -11.42
C GLU A 99 -5.95 -5.96 -10.01
N VAL A 100 -6.85 -6.82 -9.52
CA VAL A 100 -6.76 -7.44 -8.18
C VAL A 100 -6.48 -8.93 -8.35
N THR A 101 -5.35 -9.40 -7.85
CA THR A 101 -4.89 -10.79 -7.99
C THR A 101 -5.21 -11.61 -6.73
N PHE A 102 -5.77 -12.80 -6.96
CA PHE A 102 -6.11 -13.79 -5.93
C PHE A 102 -5.68 -15.18 -6.42
N GLY A 103 -4.53 -15.66 -5.95
CA GLY A 103 -3.82 -16.81 -6.47
C GLY A 103 -3.58 -16.68 -7.97
N LYS A 104 -4.10 -17.65 -8.74
CA LYS A 104 -4.02 -17.68 -10.20
C LYS A 104 -5.10 -16.86 -10.92
N LYS A 105 -5.97 -16.14 -10.19
CA LYS A 105 -7.10 -15.39 -10.75
C LYS A 105 -6.84 -13.89 -10.66
N VAL A 106 -6.96 -13.19 -11.78
CA VAL A 106 -6.97 -11.72 -11.82
C VAL A 106 -8.41 -11.23 -12.00
N ARG A 107 -8.79 -10.20 -11.24
CA ARG A 107 -10.05 -9.47 -11.34
C ARG A 107 -9.75 -8.05 -11.80
N THR A 108 -10.05 -7.73 -13.05
CA THR A 108 -10.02 -6.35 -13.54
C THR A 108 -11.34 -5.66 -13.17
N VAL A 109 -11.25 -4.48 -12.55
CA VAL A 109 -12.38 -3.58 -12.31
C VAL A 109 -12.10 -2.22 -12.96
N ASN A 110 -13.16 -1.51 -13.32
CA ASN A 110 -13.09 -0.24 -14.05
C ASN A 110 -14.01 0.81 -13.40
N GLY A 111 -13.87 2.08 -13.78
CA GLY A 111 -14.87 3.11 -13.44
C GLY A 111 -14.89 3.45 -11.94
N PRO A 112 -16.07 3.57 -11.29
CA PRO A 112 -16.19 3.95 -9.88
C PRO A 112 -15.45 3.00 -8.91
N THR A 113 -15.62 1.69 -9.06
CA THR A 113 -14.96 0.70 -8.17
C THR A 113 -13.43 0.76 -8.28
N ALA A 114 -12.89 0.98 -9.48
CA ALA A 114 -11.46 1.22 -9.65
C ALA A 114 -11.01 2.53 -8.97
N ASN A 115 -11.83 3.59 -9.04
CA ASN A 115 -11.55 4.85 -8.36
C ASN A 115 -11.53 4.70 -6.83
N GLU A 116 -12.46 3.95 -6.26
CA GLU A 116 -12.53 3.70 -4.82
C GLU A 116 -11.31 2.92 -4.33
N ILE A 117 -10.86 1.92 -5.08
CA ILE A 117 -9.64 1.16 -4.76
C ILE A 117 -8.37 2.03 -4.90
N PHE A 118 -8.27 2.86 -5.93
CA PHE A 118 -7.17 3.82 -6.07
C PHE A 118 -7.18 4.83 -4.91
N ALA A 119 -8.29 5.55 -4.68
CA ALA A 119 -8.39 6.54 -3.60
C ALA A 119 -8.15 5.97 -2.19
N THR A 120 -8.50 4.70 -1.93
CA THR A 120 -8.20 4.03 -0.65
C THR A 120 -6.75 3.55 -0.53
N GLN A 121 -6.05 3.30 -1.64
CA GLN A 121 -4.61 3.04 -1.63
C GLN A 121 -3.81 4.32 -1.34
N ALA A 122 -4.14 5.44 -2.01
CA ALA A 122 -3.60 6.76 -1.68
C ALA A 122 -3.83 7.11 -0.19
N LEU A 123 -5.04 6.90 0.33
CA LEU A 123 -5.37 7.13 1.75
C LEU A 123 -4.59 6.19 2.70
N ALA A 124 -4.25 4.98 2.25
CA ALA A 124 -3.38 4.04 2.95
C ALA A 124 -1.89 4.42 2.93
N GLY A 125 -1.53 5.54 2.29
CA GLY A 125 -0.14 6.01 2.18
C GLY A 125 0.70 5.23 1.18
N ILE A 126 0.07 4.55 0.22
CA ILE A 126 0.79 3.91 -0.88
C ILE A 126 1.30 5.01 -1.81
N PRO A 127 2.62 5.07 -2.10
CA PRO A 127 3.17 6.08 -2.97
C PRO A 127 2.66 5.87 -4.40
N PRO A 128 2.33 6.95 -5.14
CA PRO A 128 2.06 6.85 -6.55
C PRO A 128 3.38 6.60 -7.30
N ASP A 129 3.43 5.51 -8.07
CA ASP A 129 4.46 5.29 -9.08
C ASP A 129 4.11 6.09 -10.35
N GLY A 130 4.95 7.07 -10.67
CA GLY A 130 4.74 8.04 -11.73
C GLY A 130 5.43 7.62 -13.02
N ALA A 131 4.67 7.15 -14.01
CA ALA A 131 5.17 6.91 -15.35
C ALA A 131 4.75 8.01 -16.32
N ALA A 132 5.46 8.15 -17.44
CA ALA A 132 5.08 9.06 -18.51
C ALA A 132 3.66 8.73 -19.01
N GLY A 133 2.70 9.62 -18.76
CA GLY A 133 1.30 9.48 -19.18
C GLY A 133 0.42 8.56 -18.31
N SER A 134 0.90 8.01 -17.18
CA SER A 134 0.10 7.20 -16.26
C SER A 134 0.55 7.34 -14.81
N ASN A 135 -0.40 7.40 -13.87
CA ASN A 135 -0.11 7.27 -12.44
C ASN A 135 -0.57 5.88 -11.98
N PHE A 136 0.31 5.19 -11.26
CA PHE A 136 0.06 3.88 -10.71
C PHE A 136 0.00 3.92 -9.20
N GLU A 137 -0.87 3.12 -8.62
CA GLU A 137 -0.77 2.75 -7.21
C GLU A 137 -0.79 1.24 -7.15
N SER A 138 0.16 0.64 -6.43
CA SER A 138 0.17 -0.80 -6.29
C SER A 138 0.75 -1.28 -4.97
N LEU A 139 0.20 -2.41 -4.54
CA LEU A 139 0.60 -3.13 -3.34
C LEU A 139 0.63 -4.63 -3.62
N SER A 140 1.26 -5.38 -2.73
CA SER A 140 1.24 -6.84 -2.72
C SER A 140 1.09 -7.40 -1.30
N LYS A 141 0.70 -8.67 -1.20
CA LYS A 141 0.51 -9.41 0.06
C LYS A 141 -0.41 -8.66 1.04
N LEU A 142 -1.52 -8.13 0.54
CA LEU A 142 -2.54 -7.52 1.40
C LEU A 142 -3.12 -8.58 2.34
N SER A 143 -3.11 -8.29 3.63
CA SER A 143 -3.87 -9.02 4.63
C SER A 143 -4.48 -8.01 5.60
N CYS A 144 -5.80 -7.90 5.58
CA CYS A 144 -6.58 -7.08 6.49
C CYS A 144 -7.39 -7.97 7.43
N THR A 145 -7.16 -7.88 8.73
CA THR A 145 -8.01 -8.53 9.75
C THR A 145 -9.05 -7.53 10.23
N ILE A 146 -10.32 -7.90 10.14
CA ILE A 146 -11.47 -7.12 10.57
C ILE A 146 -12.15 -7.85 11.73
N ASP A 147 -12.20 -7.27 12.93
CA ASP A 147 -12.96 -7.80 14.08
C ASP A 147 -14.25 -6.98 14.31
N PRO A 148 -15.43 -7.55 13.99
CA PRO A 148 -16.71 -6.89 14.22
C PRO A 148 -16.97 -6.55 15.69
N ASN A 149 -16.43 -7.31 16.65
CA ASN A 149 -16.66 -7.04 18.08
C ASN A 149 -15.88 -5.82 18.55
N ALA A 150 -14.68 -5.61 18.02
CA ALA A 150 -13.91 -4.40 18.24
C ALA A 150 -14.57 -3.18 17.59
N ILE A 151 -14.97 -3.26 16.32
CA ILE A 151 -15.67 -2.17 15.64
C ILE A 151 -16.97 -1.80 16.36
N ARG A 152 -17.72 -2.78 16.91
CA ARG A 152 -18.93 -2.52 17.71
C ARG A 152 -18.68 -1.65 18.95
N ARG A 153 -17.46 -1.66 19.53
CA ARG A 153 -17.10 -0.78 20.66
C ARG A 153 -16.86 0.68 20.27
N LYS A 154 -16.65 0.96 18.98
CA LYS A 154 -16.37 2.31 18.42
C LYS A 154 -15.14 3.00 19.05
N ASP A 155 -14.16 2.21 19.49
CA ASP A 155 -12.89 2.68 20.07
C ASP A 155 -11.81 3.02 19.01
N GLY A 156 -12.17 2.95 17.73
CA GLY A 156 -11.26 3.17 16.59
C GLY A 156 -10.44 1.93 16.18
N SER A 157 -10.56 0.82 16.90
CA SER A 157 -9.87 -0.45 16.60
C SER A 157 -10.73 -1.42 15.78
N GLY A 158 -10.21 -2.62 15.52
CA GLY A 158 -10.94 -3.71 14.87
C GLY A 158 -10.78 -3.77 13.36
N ALA A 159 -9.87 -2.99 12.79
CA ALA A 159 -9.38 -3.18 11.43
C ALA A 159 -7.88 -2.92 11.39
N ASP A 160 -7.11 -3.90 10.90
CA ASP A 160 -5.66 -3.84 10.80
C ASP A 160 -5.24 -4.46 9.46
N CYS A 161 -4.57 -3.69 8.59
CA CYS A 161 -4.03 -4.20 7.33
C CYS A 161 -2.51 -4.15 7.32
N THR A 162 -1.91 -5.19 6.75
CA THR A 162 -0.50 -5.24 6.36
C THR A 162 -0.38 -5.47 4.86
N PHE A 163 0.59 -4.84 4.21
CA PHE A 163 0.90 -5.01 2.78
C PHE A 163 2.35 -4.60 2.50
N GLN A 164 2.86 -4.94 1.31
CA GLN A 164 4.09 -4.35 0.77
C GLN A 164 3.70 -3.39 -0.35
N PRO A 165 3.97 -2.07 -0.24
CA PRO A 165 3.87 -1.16 -1.38
C PRO A 165 4.78 -1.64 -2.52
N ALA A 166 4.47 -1.25 -3.75
CA ALA A 166 5.48 -1.26 -4.80
C ALA A 166 6.55 -0.19 -4.55
N ASN A 167 7.74 -0.46 -5.08
CA ASN A 167 8.85 0.49 -5.19
C ASN A 167 8.95 0.95 -6.64
#